data_AF-A0A2E9IPX2-F1
#
_entry.id   AF-A0A2E9IPX2-F1
#
_cell.length_a   1.000
_cell.length_b   1.000
_cell.length_c   1.000
_cell.angle_alpha   90.00
_cell.angle_beta   90.00
_cell.angle_gamma   90.00
#
_symmetry.space_group_name_H-M   'P 1'
#
loop_
_entity.id
_entity.type
_entity.pdbx_description
1 polymer ?
#
loop_
_entity_poly.entity_id
_entity_poly.type
_entity_poly.pdbx_seq_one_letter_code
_entity_poly.pdbx_strand_id
1 'polypeptide(L)'
;MKQLKPKNCRYCNARLHDGGPQCPVCARHQRRWPELAALLLAALVVGLTIWLQVAEPFTREQATAEGATASQTTGPAPHTPVAAPLAASVKHTAPINKLASAPEPAPVPATEQAPKIMPFSSFLKRTSERTTATEPLPRPRAQPSNTRYQNTRFEQSRGDYPFYVAEKKWDPRKQAYDFYRVGMQGSERVIQHDLRRYFISENQSDYPEPEGGCGPTALLNLYVWYSKFGLIDESIKHSDPRAYKLLKFKQIDRIINHIQGHSRSRADGTNSVEQVIAIDELVRTASKEHTRIHFEYKQPPLSRSDFLNISRNYRAGILTVRPKDPTTGLLRGYHAVLVIRSDTSGKITIANWGDFSHGRIVNRQGKQWFVPDDAAQYELQVERLTTLIPFTPTS
;
A
#
# COMPACT_ATOMS: atom_id res chain seq x y z
N MET A 1 -1.06 -7.03 52.51
CA MET A 1 -1.21 -7.71 51.20
C MET A 1 -0.58 -6.84 50.13
N LYS A 2 0.44 -7.33 49.40
CA LYS A 2 1.06 -6.57 48.30
C LYS A 2 0.15 -6.64 47.07
N GLN A 3 -0.46 -5.52 46.66
CA GLN A 3 -1.18 -5.45 45.39
C GLN A 3 -0.18 -5.70 44.25
N LEU A 4 -0.36 -6.82 43.54
CA LEU A 4 0.40 -7.10 42.34
C LEU A 4 -0.05 -6.13 41.25
N LYS A 5 0.91 -5.44 40.62
CA LYS A 5 0.62 -4.54 39.50
C LYS A 5 0.03 -5.37 38.34
N PRO A 6 -1.07 -4.91 37.71
CA PRO A 6 -1.66 -5.62 36.58
C PRO A 6 -0.64 -5.74 35.45
N LYS A 7 -0.47 -6.95 34.91
CA LYS A 7 0.42 -7.22 33.78
C LYS A 7 -0.38 -7.09 32.48
N ASN A 8 0.15 -6.34 31.52
CA ASN A 8 -0.38 -6.31 30.17
C ASN A 8 0.29 -7.38 29.30
N CYS A 9 -0.44 -7.95 28.35
CA CYS A 9 0.11 -8.86 27.35
C CYS A 9 1.15 -8.15 26.48
N ARG A 10 2.36 -8.72 26.33
CA ARG A 10 3.43 -8.15 25.51
C ARG A 10 3.09 -7.94 24.03
N TYR A 11 2.15 -8.74 23.49
CA TYR A 11 1.85 -8.76 22.05
C TYR A 11 0.67 -7.88 21.64
N CYS A 12 -0.37 -7.80 22.47
CA CYS A 12 -1.59 -7.03 22.16
C CYS A 12 -1.93 -5.97 23.20
N ASN A 13 -1.11 -5.83 24.24
CA ASN A 13 -1.28 -4.88 25.35
C ASN A 13 -2.60 -5.01 26.16
N ALA A 14 -3.38 -6.09 25.93
CA ALA A 14 -4.57 -6.38 26.73
C ALA A 14 -4.18 -6.68 28.19
N ARG A 15 -4.96 -6.14 29.15
CA ARG A 15 -4.79 -6.48 30.57
C ARG A 15 -5.04 -7.97 30.78
N LEU A 16 -4.07 -8.67 31.36
CA LEU A 16 -4.23 -10.07 31.77
C LEU A 16 -5.05 -10.09 33.06
N HIS A 17 -6.06 -10.95 33.13
CA HIS A 17 -6.73 -11.23 34.40
C HIS A 17 -5.72 -11.91 35.35
N ASP A 18 -5.75 -11.50 36.62
CA ASP A 18 -4.76 -11.86 37.63
C ASP A 18 -4.50 -13.37 37.68
N GLY A 19 -3.29 -13.78 37.31
CA GLY A 19 -2.80 -15.16 37.42
C GLY A 19 -2.92 -16.04 36.18
N GLY A 20 -3.57 -15.59 35.09
CA GLY A 20 -3.66 -16.38 33.85
C GLY A 20 -2.33 -16.41 33.07
N PRO A 21 -1.76 -17.59 32.72
CA PRO A 21 -0.50 -17.69 31.99
C PRO A 21 -0.60 -17.27 30.51
N GLN A 22 -1.82 -17.08 29.98
CA GLN A 22 -2.05 -16.88 28.55
C GLN A 22 -3.05 -15.75 28.29
N CYS A 23 -2.72 -14.89 27.33
CA CYS A 23 -3.62 -13.83 26.89
C CYS A 23 -4.77 -14.44 26.06
N PRO A 24 -6.04 -14.26 26.42
CA PRO A 24 -7.16 -14.86 25.67
C PRO A 24 -7.24 -14.37 24.22
N VAL A 25 -6.80 -13.14 23.95
CA VAL A 25 -6.75 -12.55 22.60
C VAL A 25 -5.63 -13.17 21.76
N CYS A 26 -4.48 -13.42 22.37
CA CYS A 26 -3.34 -14.02 21.67
C CYS A 26 -3.32 -15.55 21.75
N ALA A 27 -4.19 -16.19 22.54
CA ALA A 27 -4.15 -17.64 22.77
C ALA A 27 -4.32 -18.44 21.48
N ARG A 28 -5.13 -17.97 20.52
CA ARG A 28 -5.23 -18.57 19.19
C ARG A 28 -3.94 -18.45 18.37
N HIS A 29 -3.20 -17.36 18.54
CA HIS A 29 -1.96 -17.10 17.80
C HIS A 29 -0.70 -17.68 18.49
N GLN A 30 -0.76 -17.87 19.80
CA GLN A 30 0.29 -18.48 20.63
C GLN A 30 0.25 -20.01 20.58
N ARG A 31 -0.87 -20.61 20.16
CA ARG A 31 -0.91 -22.02 19.74
C ARG A 31 -0.27 -22.16 18.37
N ARG A 32 1.05 -21.95 18.29
CA ARG A 32 1.90 -22.38 17.15
C ARG A 32 2.11 -23.89 17.11
N TRP A 33 1.44 -24.65 17.98
CA TRP A 33 1.45 -26.11 18.00
C TRP A 33 1.16 -26.75 16.63
N PRO A 34 0.19 -26.26 15.81
CA PRO A 34 -0.03 -26.80 14.47
C PRO A 34 1.15 -26.53 13.52
N GLU A 35 1.76 -25.35 13.59
CA GLU A 35 2.92 -24.98 12.77
C GLU A 35 4.16 -25.78 13.16
N LEU A 36 4.41 -25.96 14.46
CA LEU A 36 5.48 -26.80 14.98
C LEU A 36 5.27 -28.28 14.65
N ALA A 37 4.04 -28.78 14.75
CA ALA A 37 3.71 -30.14 14.34
C ALA A 37 3.94 -30.35 12.84
N ALA A 38 3.55 -29.38 12.00
CA ALA A 38 3.80 -29.43 10.57
C ALA A 38 5.30 -29.40 10.23
N LEU A 39 6.08 -28.57 10.91
CA LEU A 39 7.55 -28.52 10.74
C LEU A 39 8.22 -29.83 11.18
N LEU A 40 7.80 -30.42 12.29
CA LEU A 40 8.31 -31.72 12.76
C LEU A 40 7.95 -32.84 11.79
N LEU A 41 6.72 -32.85 11.25
CA LEU A 41 6.30 -33.82 10.24
C LEU A 41 7.13 -33.69 8.96
N ALA A 42 7.35 -32.45 8.49
CA ALA A 42 8.18 -32.19 7.32
C ALA A 42 9.63 -32.65 7.53
N ALA A 43 10.22 -32.36 8.69
CA ALA A 43 11.57 -32.82 9.04
C ALA A 43 11.66 -34.36 9.08
N LEU A 44 10.63 -35.03 9.57
CA LEU A 44 10.56 -36.49 9.62
C LEU A 44 10.48 -37.11 8.21
N VAL A 45 9.69 -36.52 7.30
CA VAL A 45 9.60 -36.95 5.90
C VAL A 45 10.93 -36.78 5.16
N VAL A 46 11.61 -35.64 5.35
CA VAL A 46 12.95 -35.39 4.78
C VAL A 46 13.97 -36.38 5.36
N GLY A 47 13.95 -36.61 6.67
CA GLY A 47 14.81 -37.59 7.31
C GLY A 47 14.61 -39.01 6.78
N LEU A 48 13.35 -39.43 6.59
CA LEU A 48 13.01 -40.75 6.05
C LEU A 48 13.45 -40.89 4.58
N THR A 49 13.27 -39.86 3.77
CA THR A 49 13.70 -39.88 2.35
C THR A 49 15.22 -39.93 2.22
N ILE A 50 15.96 -39.17 3.04
CA ILE A 50 17.43 -39.28 3.10
C ILE A 50 17.84 -40.68 3.56
N TRP A 51 17.20 -41.23 4.60
CA TRP A 51 17.52 -42.56 5.10
C TRP A 51 17.30 -43.64 4.03
N LEU A 52 16.20 -43.60 3.29
CA LEU A 52 15.93 -44.55 2.19
C LEU A 52 16.98 -44.45 1.07
N GLN A 53 17.39 -43.24 0.69
CA GLN A 53 18.42 -43.05 -0.35
C GLN A 53 19.80 -43.52 0.07
N VAL A 54 20.13 -43.46 1.37
CA VAL A 54 21.44 -43.89 1.90
C VAL A 54 21.44 -45.37 2.28
N ALA A 55 20.29 -45.95 2.63
CA ALA A 55 20.18 -47.36 3.03
C ALA A 55 20.14 -48.33 1.82
N GLU A 56 19.62 -47.91 0.66
CA GLU A 56 19.57 -48.76 -0.54
C GLU A 56 20.93 -49.22 -1.12
N PRO A 57 22.04 -48.45 -1.09
CA PRO A 57 23.32 -48.95 -1.58
C PRO A 57 23.93 -50.03 -0.67
N PHE A 58 23.55 -50.12 0.61
CA PHE A 58 24.18 -51.07 1.54
C PHE A 58 23.69 -52.51 1.40
N THR A 59 22.52 -52.76 0.80
CA THR A 59 22.00 -54.11 0.59
C THR A 59 22.35 -54.70 -0.78
N ARG A 60 22.80 -53.88 -1.74
CA ARG A 60 23.16 -54.35 -3.10
C ARG A 60 24.58 -54.90 -3.22
N GLU A 61 25.50 -54.48 -2.34
CA GLU A 61 26.89 -54.99 -2.35
C GLU A 61 27.05 -56.39 -1.70
N GLN A 62 26.06 -56.90 -0.96
CA GLN A 62 26.09 -58.28 -0.46
C GLN A 62 25.42 -59.30 -1.40
N ALA A 63 24.63 -58.86 -2.37
CA ALA A 63 23.90 -59.76 -3.27
C ALA A 63 24.63 -60.09 -4.58
N THR A 64 25.82 -59.53 -4.82
CA THR A 64 26.58 -59.73 -6.08
C THR A 64 27.89 -60.51 -5.91
N ALA A 65 28.14 -61.09 -4.74
CA ALA A 65 29.33 -61.91 -4.49
C ALA A 65 29.19 -63.40 -4.88
N GLU A 66 28.00 -63.88 -5.25
CA GLU A 66 27.80 -65.28 -5.66
C GLU A 66 27.10 -65.36 -7.02
N GLY A 67 27.84 -65.72 -8.07
CA GLY A 67 27.26 -66.16 -9.34
C GLY A 67 27.90 -65.60 -10.60
N ALA A 68 29.21 -65.79 -10.80
CA ALA A 68 29.87 -65.55 -12.07
C ALA A 68 30.47 -66.85 -12.63
N THR A 69 29.72 -67.54 -13.50
CA THR A 69 30.14 -68.52 -14.54
C THR A 69 28.84 -68.93 -15.26
N ALA A 70 28.67 -69.02 -16.57
CA ALA A 70 29.57 -69.00 -17.71
C ALA A 70 28.76 -68.78 -19.02
N SER A 71 29.50 -68.52 -20.09
CA SER A 71 29.23 -68.88 -21.50
C SER A 71 28.20 -68.10 -22.33
N GLN A 72 28.78 -67.19 -23.14
CA GLN A 72 28.64 -67.04 -24.60
C GLN A 72 27.61 -67.94 -25.32
N THR A 73 26.85 -67.37 -26.27
CA THR A 73 26.86 -67.74 -27.71
C THR A 73 26.11 -66.68 -28.55
N THR A 74 26.60 -66.54 -29.78
CA THR A 74 26.40 -65.63 -30.92
C THR A 74 24.99 -65.45 -31.53
N GLY A 75 24.78 -64.33 -32.23
CA GLY A 75 23.95 -64.28 -33.46
C GLY A 75 23.17 -62.98 -33.71
N PRO A 76 23.04 -62.47 -34.96
CA PRO A 76 22.86 -61.04 -35.24
C PRO A 76 21.40 -60.59 -35.57
N ALA A 77 21.16 -59.27 -35.38
CA ALA A 77 20.31 -58.27 -36.07
C ALA A 77 18.93 -58.69 -36.69
N PRO A 78 17.91 -57.81 -36.89
CA PRO A 78 18.03 -56.38 -37.20
C PRO A 78 16.85 -55.45 -36.77
N HIS A 79 17.00 -54.18 -37.17
CA HIS A 79 15.94 -53.20 -37.53
C HIS A 79 15.28 -52.27 -36.50
N THR A 80 15.52 -50.98 -36.80
CA THR A 80 14.62 -49.81 -36.87
C THR A 80 14.40 -48.90 -35.65
N PRO A 81 14.32 -47.57 -35.90
CA PRO A 81 14.47 -46.51 -34.90
C PRO A 81 13.11 -45.97 -34.45
N VAL A 82 13.07 -45.37 -33.25
CA VAL A 82 11.95 -44.52 -32.85
C VAL A 82 12.46 -43.17 -32.36
N ALA A 83 12.03 -42.19 -33.15
CA ALA A 83 11.96 -40.75 -33.00
C ALA A 83 12.13 -40.12 -31.60
N ALA A 84 12.97 -39.09 -31.57
CA ALA A 84 12.88 -37.97 -30.64
C ALA A 84 11.82 -36.97 -31.13
N PRO A 85 11.03 -36.33 -30.25
CA PRO A 85 10.21 -35.19 -30.64
C PRO A 85 10.98 -33.88 -30.48
N LEU A 86 10.99 -33.11 -31.57
CA LEU A 86 11.34 -31.70 -31.65
C LEU A 86 10.09 -30.83 -31.41
N ALA A 87 10.34 -29.67 -30.79
CA ALA A 87 9.68 -28.37 -30.99
C ALA A 87 8.30 -28.09 -30.38
N ALA A 88 8.24 -26.99 -29.61
CA ALA A 88 7.33 -25.86 -29.90
C ALA A 88 7.82 -24.59 -29.18
N SER A 89 8.66 -23.79 -29.86
CA SER A 89 8.93 -22.40 -29.52
C SER A 89 8.04 -21.52 -30.40
N VAL A 90 6.95 -21.00 -29.84
CA VAL A 90 6.04 -20.07 -30.51
C VAL A 90 6.70 -18.69 -30.60
N LYS A 91 7.18 -18.33 -31.80
CA LYS A 91 7.48 -16.95 -32.17
C LYS A 91 6.24 -16.34 -32.82
N HIS A 92 5.55 -15.44 -32.11
CA HIS A 92 4.58 -14.55 -32.72
C HIS A 92 5.33 -13.44 -33.47
N THR A 93 5.28 -13.50 -34.79
CA THR A 93 5.67 -12.39 -35.67
C THR A 93 4.37 -11.85 -36.25
N ALA A 94 3.97 -10.63 -35.86
CA ALA A 94 2.87 -9.92 -36.49
C ALA A 94 3.41 -9.00 -37.61
N PRO A 95 2.67 -8.82 -38.72
CA PRO A 95 3.15 -8.06 -39.87
C PRO A 95 3.02 -6.55 -39.63
N ILE A 96 4.08 -5.83 -39.97
CA ILE A 96 4.11 -4.38 -40.07
C ILE A 96 3.34 -3.99 -41.33
N ASN A 97 2.17 -3.38 -41.17
CA ASN A 97 1.48 -2.70 -42.25
C ASN A 97 2.22 -1.40 -42.60
N LYS A 98 2.65 -1.30 -43.86
CA LYS A 98 3.10 -0.05 -44.51
C LYS A 98 1.98 0.98 -44.44
N LEU A 99 2.18 2.02 -43.62
CA LEU A 99 1.36 3.23 -43.67
C LEU A 99 1.99 4.21 -44.66
N ALA A 100 1.13 4.75 -45.53
CA ALA A 100 1.48 5.69 -46.58
C ALA A 100 2.10 6.99 -46.05
N SER A 101 3.05 7.51 -46.82
CA SER A 101 3.75 8.77 -46.60
C SER A 101 2.79 9.95 -46.52
N ALA A 102 2.80 10.67 -45.40
CA ALA A 102 2.16 11.97 -45.26
C ALA A 102 3.02 13.06 -45.93
N PRO A 103 2.40 14.12 -46.47
CA PRO A 103 3.13 15.22 -47.11
C PRO A 103 3.89 16.07 -46.09
N GLU A 104 5.04 16.54 -46.55
CA GLU A 104 6.02 17.37 -45.87
C GLU A 104 5.42 18.67 -45.31
N PRO A 105 5.63 19.02 -44.03
CA PRO A 105 5.13 20.26 -43.46
C PRO A 105 6.00 21.45 -43.87
N ALA A 106 5.34 22.57 -44.19
CA ALA A 106 5.94 23.84 -44.54
C ALA A 106 6.86 24.41 -43.42
N PRO A 107 7.89 25.21 -43.76
CA PRO A 107 8.87 25.72 -42.81
C PRO A 107 8.24 26.71 -41.82
N VAL A 108 8.46 26.45 -40.53
CA VAL A 108 8.09 27.33 -39.40
C VAL A 108 9.11 28.47 -39.28
N PRO A 109 8.68 29.75 -39.16
CA PRO A 109 9.60 30.87 -38.96
C PRO A 109 10.26 30.81 -37.58
N ALA A 110 11.59 30.90 -37.57
CA ALA A 110 12.40 30.90 -36.36
C ALA A 110 12.35 32.27 -35.66
N THR A 111 11.63 32.37 -34.52
CA THR A 111 11.93 33.35 -33.47
C THR A 111 11.21 32.99 -32.17
N GLU A 112 11.75 32.01 -31.44
CA GLU A 112 11.40 31.81 -30.02
C GLU A 112 12.70 31.76 -29.22
N GLN A 113 12.95 32.84 -28.47
CA GLN A 113 14.11 32.94 -27.61
C GLN A 113 14.03 31.85 -26.55
N ALA A 114 15.05 30.99 -26.51
CA ALA A 114 15.16 29.91 -25.53
C ALA A 114 14.96 30.47 -24.11
N PRO A 115 14.11 29.85 -23.28
CA PRO A 115 13.88 30.30 -21.92
C PRO A 115 15.21 30.33 -21.16
N LYS A 116 15.55 31.51 -20.65
CA LYS A 116 16.77 31.76 -19.88
C LYS A 116 16.79 30.82 -18.68
N ILE A 117 17.61 29.77 -18.77
CA ILE A 117 17.77 28.76 -17.71
C ILE A 117 18.31 29.48 -16.48
N MET A 118 17.49 29.63 -15.45
CA MET A 118 17.92 30.24 -14.20
C MET A 118 18.93 29.31 -13.51
N PRO A 119 20.06 29.84 -13.02
CA PRO A 119 21.04 29.05 -12.27
C PRO A 119 20.42 28.53 -10.96
N PHE A 120 20.73 27.28 -10.62
CA PHE A 120 20.19 26.55 -9.46
C PHE A 120 20.37 27.30 -8.11
N SER A 121 21.43 28.11 -7.99
CA SER A 121 21.67 28.98 -6.83
C SER A 121 20.58 30.03 -6.62
N SER A 122 19.96 30.52 -7.70
CA SER A 122 18.86 31.50 -7.62
C SER A 122 17.53 30.85 -7.18
N PHE A 123 17.37 29.55 -7.43
CA PHE A 123 16.22 28.77 -6.95
C PHE A 123 16.31 28.55 -5.42
N LEU A 124 17.48 28.18 -4.91
CA LEU A 124 17.70 27.97 -3.47
C LEU A 124 17.47 29.23 -2.64
N LYS A 125 17.91 30.40 -3.15
CA LYS A 125 17.73 31.69 -2.47
C LYS A 125 16.24 32.04 -2.29
N ARG A 126 15.42 31.84 -3.33
CA ARG A 126 13.96 32.05 -3.29
C ARG A 126 13.23 31.13 -2.31
N THR A 127 13.67 29.88 -2.17
CA THR A 127 13.07 28.95 -1.20
C THR A 127 13.42 29.31 0.25
N SER A 128 14.60 29.87 0.50
CA SER A 128 14.98 30.30 1.85
C SER A 128 14.21 31.55 2.30
N GLU A 129 13.97 32.50 1.40
CA GLU A 129 13.28 33.76 1.72
C GLU A 129 11.76 33.58 1.89
N ARG A 130 11.15 32.57 1.26
CA ARG A 130 9.70 32.32 1.37
C ARG A 130 9.27 31.58 2.65
N THR A 131 10.22 31.19 3.51
CA THR A 131 9.95 30.46 4.76
C THR A 131 9.84 31.37 5.98
N THR A 132 9.75 32.69 5.79
CA THR A 132 9.44 33.64 6.88
C THR A 132 7.97 34.03 6.83
N ALA A 133 7.22 33.57 7.85
CA ALA A 133 5.92 34.07 8.30
C ALA A 133 4.82 34.19 7.23
N THR A 134 4.32 33.07 6.70
CA THR A 134 2.90 33.03 6.32
C THR A 134 2.11 32.83 7.62
N GLU A 135 1.39 33.87 8.05
CA GLU A 135 0.45 33.81 9.16
C GLU A 135 -0.41 32.53 9.05
N PRO A 136 -0.53 31.72 10.11
CA PRO A 136 -1.28 30.48 10.05
C PRO A 136 -2.73 30.82 9.71
N LEU A 137 -3.16 30.41 8.50
CA LEU A 137 -4.56 30.54 8.08
C LEU A 137 -5.47 30.06 9.23
N PRO A 138 -6.50 30.84 9.61
CA PRO A 138 -7.38 30.47 10.70
C PRO A 138 -7.94 29.07 10.43
N ARG A 139 -7.68 28.14 11.35
CA ARG A 139 -8.13 26.76 11.20
C ARG A 139 -9.66 26.76 11.30
N PRO A 140 -10.38 26.20 10.32
CA PRO A 140 -11.82 26.02 10.45
C PRO A 140 -12.10 25.14 11.67
N ARG A 141 -12.98 25.61 12.54
CA ARG A 141 -13.39 24.94 13.78
C ARG A 141 -13.93 23.55 13.46
N ALA A 142 -13.38 22.50 14.07
CA ALA A 142 -13.87 21.13 13.86
C ALA A 142 -15.25 20.99 14.50
N GLN A 143 -16.32 21.09 13.72
CA GLN A 143 -17.66 20.88 14.26
C GLN A 143 -17.79 19.43 14.77
N PRO A 144 -18.43 19.21 15.94
CA PRO A 144 -18.75 17.88 16.46
C PRO A 144 -19.79 17.25 15.54
N SER A 145 -19.29 16.59 14.51
CA SER A 145 -20.13 16.00 13.49
C SER A 145 -20.48 14.57 13.89
N ASN A 146 -21.77 14.23 13.93
CA ASN A 146 -22.27 12.85 13.91
C ASN A 146 -21.97 12.21 12.53
N THR A 147 -20.72 12.30 12.06
CA THR A 147 -20.35 11.89 10.72
C THR A 147 -20.30 10.37 10.68
N ARG A 148 -21.19 9.78 9.89
CA ARG A 148 -21.05 8.39 9.45
C ARG A 148 -20.02 8.35 8.34
N TYR A 149 -18.99 7.54 8.48
CA TYR A 149 -17.93 7.35 7.50
C TYR A 149 -18.09 5.98 6.87
N GLN A 150 -18.65 5.92 5.65
CA GLN A 150 -18.91 4.62 4.99
C GLN A 150 -19.66 3.66 5.94
N ASN A 151 -20.73 4.17 6.57
CA ASN A 151 -21.54 3.49 7.60
C ASN A 151 -20.85 3.24 8.95
N THR A 152 -19.56 3.53 9.09
CA THR A 152 -18.86 3.50 10.39
C THR A 152 -19.20 4.74 11.20
N ARG A 153 -19.75 4.56 12.40
CA ARG A 153 -19.99 5.63 13.36
C ARG A 153 -18.75 5.79 14.24
N PHE A 154 -18.25 7.02 14.38
CA PHE A 154 -17.24 7.33 15.38
C PHE A 154 -17.89 7.91 16.62
N GLU A 155 -17.38 7.50 17.77
CA GLU A 155 -17.52 8.28 18.99
C GLU A 155 -16.39 9.32 19.03
N GLN A 156 -16.75 10.61 19.00
CA GLN A 156 -15.77 11.70 19.05
C GLN A 156 -15.59 12.20 20.47
N SER A 157 -14.33 12.38 20.90
CA SER A 157 -14.00 13.02 22.18
C SER A 157 -14.59 14.43 22.25
N ARG A 158 -15.09 14.83 23.43
CA ARG A 158 -15.55 16.21 23.68
C ARG A 158 -14.37 17.18 23.69
N GLY A 159 -14.51 18.34 23.05
CA GLY A 159 -13.50 19.41 23.02
C GLY A 159 -13.10 19.84 21.61
N ASP A 160 -12.47 21.01 21.51
CA ASP A 160 -11.91 21.60 20.29
C ASP A 160 -10.40 21.34 20.28
N TYR A 161 -9.97 20.33 19.53
CA TYR A 161 -8.57 19.92 19.47
C TYR A 161 -8.00 20.23 18.08
N PRO A 162 -6.72 20.64 18.00
CA PRO A 162 -6.08 20.93 16.71
C PRO A 162 -5.89 19.68 15.85
N PHE A 163 -5.90 18.49 16.45
CA PHE A 163 -5.71 17.21 15.78
C PHE A 163 -6.68 16.17 16.35
N TYR A 164 -7.07 15.23 15.49
CA TYR A 164 -7.93 14.09 15.82
C TYR A 164 -7.40 12.83 15.15
N VAL A 165 -7.17 11.78 15.93
CA VAL A 165 -6.69 10.48 15.45
C VAL A 165 -7.82 9.44 15.49
N ALA A 166 -7.71 8.41 14.65
CA ALA A 166 -8.64 7.29 14.65
C ALA A 166 -8.10 6.21 15.58
N GLU A 167 -8.88 5.82 16.56
CA GLU A 167 -8.54 4.70 17.46
C GLU A 167 -9.57 3.59 17.31
N LYS A 168 -9.12 2.35 17.55
CA LYS A 168 -9.97 1.16 17.55
C LYS A 168 -9.95 0.50 18.92
N LYS A 169 -11.09 -0.03 19.35
CA LYS A 169 -11.21 -0.85 20.56
C LYS A 169 -12.01 -2.10 20.25
N TRP A 170 -11.48 -3.25 20.62
CA TRP A 170 -12.19 -4.52 20.43
C TRP A 170 -13.42 -4.59 21.33
N ASP A 171 -14.59 -4.83 20.74
CA ASP A 171 -15.82 -5.14 21.45
C ASP A 171 -16.04 -6.67 21.42
N PRO A 172 -15.84 -7.37 22.55
CA PRO A 172 -15.98 -8.82 22.60
C PRO A 172 -17.43 -9.29 22.37
N ARG A 173 -18.43 -8.42 22.56
CA ARG A 173 -19.84 -8.77 22.34
C ARG A 173 -20.18 -8.75 20.85
N LYS A 174 -19.70 -7.73 20.13
CA LYS A 174 -19.88 -7.63 18.67
C LYS A 174 -18.92 -8.52 17.89
N GLN A 175 -17.84 -8.99 18.54
CA GLN A 175 -16.71 -9.62 17.88
C GLN A 175 -16.17 -8.75 16.73
N ALA A 176 -16.12 -7.44 16.96
CA ALA A 176 -15.69 -6.44 16.00
C ALA A 176 -15.01 -5.27 16.71
N TYR A 177 -14.34 -4.41 15.94
CA TYR A 177 -13.78 -3.17 16.46
C TYR A 177 -14.82 -2.05 16.49
N ASP A 178 -14.90 -1.36 17.62
CA ASP A 178 -15.51 -0.03 17.71
C ASP A 178 -14.46 1.04 17.39
N PHE A 179 -14.89 2.12 16.75
CA PHE A 179 -14.00 3.18 16.25
C PHE A 179 -14.27 4.51 16.95
N TYR A 180 -13.19 5.18 17.35
CA TYR A 180 -13.20 6.41 18.15
C TYR A 180 -12.36 7.48 17.47
N ARG A 181 -12.82 8.73 17.54
CA ARG A 181 -12.09 9.89 17.04
C ARG A 181 -11.60 10.68 18.24
N VAL A 182 -10.32 10.53 18.54
CA VAL A 182 -9.71 11.06 19.77
C VAL A 182 -8.96 12.35 19.46
N GLY A 183 -9.38 13.44 20.09
CA GLY A 183 -8.74 14.74 19.99
C GLY A 183 -7.41 14.77 20.75
N MET A 184 -6.40 15.42 20.16
CA MET A 184 -5.04 15.52 20.70
C MET A 184 -4.46 16.91 20.48
N GLN A 185 -3.66 17.37 21.44
CA GLN A 185 -2.77 18.52 21.25
C GLN A 185 -1.49 18.07 20.54
N GLY A 186 -0.83 18.98 19.84
CA GLY A 186 0.43 18.66 19.17
C GLY A 186 0.87 19.70 18.15
N SER A 187 1.87 19.33 17.37
CA SER A 187 2.41 20.14 16.27
C SER A 187 2.55 19.31 15.00
N GLU A 188 2.09 19.86 13.87
CA GLU A 188 2.22 19.21 12.57
C GLU A 188 3.70 18.98 12.21
N ARG A 189 4.00 17.83 11.58
CA ARG A 189 5.34 17.53 11.07
C ARG A 189 5.60 18.32 9.80
N VAL A 190 6.60 19.20 9.86
CA VAL A 190 7.04 20.03 8.72
C VAL A 190 8.08 19.28 7.90
N ILE A 191 8.01 19.41 6.58
CA ILE A 191 9.02 18.90 5.64
C ILE A 191 9.95 20.06 5.25
N GLN A 192 11.26 19.83 5.25
CA GLN A 192 12.24 20.91 4.98
C GLN A 192 12.42 21.22 3.49
N HIS A 193 11.94 20.34 2.59
CA HIS A 193 12.17 20.45 1.14
C HIS A 193 10.92 20.08 0.34
N ASP A 194 10.83 20.56 -0.91
CA ASP A 194 9.80 20.11 -1.86
C ASP A 194 10.13 18.71 -2.39
N LEU A 195 9.67 17.69 -1.65
CA LEU A 195 9.94 16.28 -1.91
C LEU A 195 8.75 15.57 -2.56
N ARG A 196 7.71 16.33 -2.95
CA ARG A 196 6.48 15.81 -3.56
C ARG A 196 6.69 15.25 -4.95
N ARG A 197 7.73 15.70 -5.67
CA ARG A 197 8.09 15.15 -6.99
C ARG A 197 8.59 13.70 -6.95
N TYR A 198 8.80 13.13 -5.77
CA TYR A 198 9.36 11.79 -5.58
C TYR A 198 8.37 10.79 -5.00
N PHE A 199 7.07 11.09 -5.06
CA PHE A 199 6.06 10.05 -4.87
C PHE A 199 6.25 8.94 -5.90
N ILE A 200 5.88 7.73 -5.50
CA ILE A 200 5.77 6.59 -6.41
C ILE A 200 4.29 6.33 -6.69
N SER A 201 4.02 5.66 -7.81
CA SER A 201 2.72 5.10 -8.12
C SER A 201 2.93 3.61 -8.35
N GLU A 202 2.54 2.80 -7.37
CA GLU A 202 2.55 1.35 -7.51
C GLU A 202 1.28 0.86 -8.23
N ASN A 203 1.43 -0.23 -9.00
CA ASN A 203 0.30 -0.89 -9.63
C ASN A 203 -0.23 -1.97 -8.69
N GLN A 204 -1.50 -1.90 -8.32
CA GLN A 204 -2.13 -2.91 -7.47
C GLN A 204 -2.06 -4.33 -8.05
N SER A 205 -1.91 -4.43 -9.38
CA SER A 205 -1.81 -5.70 -10.13
C SER A 205 -0.49 -6.44 -9.85
N ASP A 206 0.52 -5.74 -9.33
CA ASP A 206 1.83 -6.31 -9.01
C ASP A 206 1.82 -7.13 -7.71
N TYR A 207 0.70 -7.13 -6.98
CA TYR A 207 0.53 -7.76 -5.69
C TYR A 207 -0.50 -8.90 -5.77
N PRO A 208 -0.21 -10.08 -5.21
CA PRO A 208 -1.07 -11.25 -5.36
C PRO A 208 -2.42 -11.07 -4.65
N GLU A 209 -3.47 -11.71 -5.17
CA GLU A 209 -4.74 -11.83 -4.45
C GLU A 209 -4.59 -12.82 -3.27
N PRO A 210 -5.36 -12.67 -2.16
CA PRO A 210 -6.38 -11.63 -1.87
C PRO A 210 -5.79 -10.28 -1.44
N GLU A 211 -4.46 -10.19 -1.35
CA GLU A 211 -3.75 -9.06 -0.78
C GLU A 211 -3.86 -7.82 -1.71
N GLY A 212 -4.10 -8.02 -3.01
CA GLY A 212 -4.37 -6.96 -3.99
C GLY A 212 -5.46 -5.96 -3.55
N GLY A 213 -5.32 -4.70 -3.96
CA GLY A 213 -6.34 -3.68 -3.72
C GLY A 213 -5.83 -2.25 -3.75
N CYS A 214 -6.71 -1.33 -4.13
CA CYS A 214 -6.38 0.08 -4.30
C CYS A 214 -6.04 0.79 -2.98
N GLY A 215 -6.76 0.47 -1.89
CA GLY A 215 -6.50 1.01 -0.55
C GLY A 215 -5.07 0.70 -0.06
N PRO A 216 -4.69 -0.58 0.10
CA PRO A 216 -3.33 -0.95 0.51
C PRO A 216 -2.24 -0.41 -0.43
N THR A 217 -2.50 -0.37 -1.74
CA THR A 217 -1.55 0.19 -2.71
C THR A 217 -1.35 1.69 -2.50
N ALA A 218 -2.42 2.46 -2.24
CA ALA A 218 -2.34 3.87 -1.90
C ALA A 218 -1.56 4.10 -0.58
N LEU A 219 -1.78 3.25 0.41
CA LEU A 219 -1.02 3.29 1.67
C LEU A 219 0.44 2.92 1.49
N LEU A 220 0.76 1.97 0.60
CA LEU A 220 2.14 1.61 0.27
C LEU A 220 2.87 2.79 -0.36
N ASN A 221 2.25 3.44 -1.37
CA ASN A 221 2.81 4.64 -2.00
C ASN A 221 3.14 5.72 -0.96
N LEU A 222 2.22 5.93 -0.01
CA LEU A 222 2.39 6.90 1.07
C LEU A 222 3.49 6.48 2.06
N TYR A 223 3.49 5.22 2.47
CA TYR A 223 4.46 4.67 3.40
C TYR A 223 5.90 4.78 2.86
N VAL A 224 6.11 4.41 1.59
CA VAL A 224 7.43 4.53 0.94
C VAL A 224 7.86 5.99 0.88
N TRP A 225 6.94 6.91 0.59
CA TRP A 225 7.25 8.35 0.60
C TRP A 225 7.66 8.85 1.99
N TYR A 226 6.90 8.50 3.02
CA TYR A 226 7.21 8.85 4.42
C TYR A 226 8.56 8.28 4.89
N SER A 227 8.88 7.04 4.52
CA SER A 227 10.16 6.40 4.81
C SER A 227 11.31 7.09 4.09
N LYS A 228 11.18 7.32 2.78
CA LYS A 228 12.21 7.97 1.96
C LYS A 228 12.59 9.36 2.46
N PHE A 229 11.63 10.08 3.04
CA PHE A 229 11.80 11.45 3.48
C PHE A 229 11.84 11.63 4.99
N GLY A 230 12.10 10.56 5.74
CA GLY A 230 12.48 10.66 7.16
C GLY A 230 11.33 10.97 8.13
N LEU A 231 10.07 10.84 7.70
CA LEU A 231 8.95 10.82 8.66
C LEU A 231 8.92 9.50 9.43
N ILE A 232 9.21 8.41 8.72
CA ILE A 232 9.34 7.06 9.25
C ILE A 232 10.81 6.66 9.18
N ASP A 233 11.33 6.08 10.26
CA ASP A 233 12.66 5.49 10.30
C ASP A 233 12.58 4.00 10.01
N GLU A 234 12.89 3.64 8.78
CA GLU A 234 12.89 2.25 8.35
C GLU A 234 14.26 1.62 8.53
N SER A 235 14.36 0.63 9.43
CA SER A 235 15.58 -0.13 9.65
C SER A 235 15.89 -1.15 8.54
N ILE A 236 14.87 -1.58 7.79
CA ILE A 236 15.01 -2.59 6.75
C ILE A 236 14.83 -1.96 5.37
N LYS A 237 15.94 -1.50 4.80
CA LYS A 237 16.04 -1.22 3.36
C LYS A 237 16.62 -2.48 2.73
N HIS A 238 15.76 -3.36 2.21
CA HIS A 238 16.25 -4.52 1.44
C HIS A 238 17.04 -4.03 0.23
N SER A 239 18.05 -4.79 -0.18
CA SER A 239 18.78 -4.55 -1.43
C SER A 239 17.88 -4.69 -2.66
N ASP A 240 16.81 -5.48 -2.57
CA ASP A 240 15.78 -5.60 -3.61
C ASP A 240 14.55 -4.72 -3.31
N PRO A 241 14.29 -3.67 -4.11
CA PRO A 241 13.11 -2.82 -3.99
C PRO A 241 11.79 -3.59 -4.14
N ARG A 242 11.74 -4.66 -4.95
CA ARG A 242 10.51 -5.43 -5.17
C ARG A 242 10.15 -6.22 -3.93
N ALA A 243 11.10 -6.95 -3.34
CA ALA A 243 10.91 -7.65 -2.07
C ALA A 243 10.51 -6.69 -0.95
N TYR A 244 11.16 -5.52 -0.85
CA TYR A 244 10.79 -4.49 0.14
C TYR A 244 9.33 -4.07 0.01
N LYS A 245 8.91 -3.67 -1.20
CA LYS A 245 7.53 -3.24 -1.46
C LYS A 245 6.51 -4.33 -1.16
N LEU A 246 6.78 -5.57 -1.57
CA LEU A 246 5.90 -6.71 -1.30
C LEU A 246 5.74 -6.99 0.21
N LEU A 247 6.84 -6.94 0.97
CA LEU A 247 6.79 -7.14 2.42
C LEU A 247 5.99 -6.04 3.12
N LYS A 248 6.15 -4.79 2.70
CA LYS A 248 5.39 -3.65 3.23
C LYS A 248 3.93 -3.69 2.85
N PHE A 249 3.63 -4.07 1.63
CA PHE A 249 2.27 -4.30 1.18
C PHE A 249 1.57 -5.37 2.05
N LYS A 250 2.23 -6.52 2.26
CA LYS A 250 1.72 -7.58 3.15
C LYS A 250 1.54 -7.12 4.59
N GLN A 251 2.42 -6.26 5.09
CA GLN A 251 2.27 -5.68 6.43
C GLN A 251 1.02 -4.79 6.52
N ILE A 252 0.83 -3.90 5.54
CA ILE A 252 -0.36 -3.04 5.44
C ILE A 252 -1.63 -3.90 5.37
N ASP A 253 -1.65 -4.90 4.48
CA ASP A 253 -2.81 -5.78 4.31
C ASP A 253 -3.16 -6.53 5.60
N ARG A 254 -2.16 -7.09 6.30
CA ARG A 254 -2.39 -7.76 7.59
C ARG A 254 -3.02 -6.85 8.63
N ILE A 255 -2.61 -5.58 8.70
CA ILE A 255 -3.21 -4.62 9.62
C ILE A 255 -4.67 -4.36 9.24
N ILE A 256 -4.95 -4.16 7.96
CA ILE A 256 -6.32 -3.95 7.45
C ILE A 256 -7.20 -5.17 7.73
N ASN A 257 -6.76 -6.37 7.36
CA ASN A 257 -7.45 -7.63 7.59
C ASN A 257 -7.75 -7.81 9.09
N HIS A 258 -6.77 -7.54 9.95
CA HIS A 258 -6.96 -7.62 11.40
C HIS A 258 -8.06 -6.67 11.91
N ILE A 259 -8.21 -5.48 11.31
CA ILE A 259 -9.29 -4.54 11.66
C ILE A 259 -10.65 -5.01 11.14
N GLN A 260 -10.70 -5.51 9.91
CA GLN A 260 -11.93 -5.96 9.24
C GLN A 260 -12.46 -7.28 9.83
N GLY A 261 -11.59 -8.14 10.35
CA GLY A 261 -11.96 -9.46 10.85
C GLY A 261 -12.20 -10.51 9.77
N HIS A 262 -12.00 -10.15 8.48
CA HIS A 262 -12.10 -11.06 7.35
C HIS A 262 -11.06 -10.71 6.27
N SER A 263 -10.71 -11.68 5.44
CA SER A 263 -9.88 -11.44 4.26
C SER A 263 -10.64 -10.60 3.23
N ARG A 264 -9.91 -9.75 2.52
CA ARG A 264 -10.46 -8.93 1.44
C ARG A 264 -10.71 -9.78 0.20
N SER A 265 -11.65 -9.35 -0.62
CA SER A 265 -11.91 -9.92 -1.95
C SER A 265 -11.76 -8.82 -2.99
N ARG A 266 -11.72 -9.18 -4.28
CA ARG A 266 -11.73 -8.21 -5.38
C ARG A 266 -13.00 -7.35 -5.39
N ALA A 267 -14.10 -7.85 -4.82
CA ALA A 267 -15.37 -7.14 -4.70
C ALA A 267 -15.43 -6.27 -3.43
N ASP A 268 -14.75 -6.69 -2.36
CA ASP A 268 -14.78 -6.03 -1.06
C ASP A 268 -13.54 -5.13 -0.89
N GLY A 269 -13.73 -3.85 -1.21
CA GLY A 269 -12.71 -2.82 -1.01
C GLY A 269 -12.40 -2.57 0.48
N THR A 270 -11.43 -1.68 0.74
CA THR A 270 -11.10 -1.24 2.10
C THR A 270 -11.85 0.04 2.46
N ASN A 271 -12.43 0.11 3.66
CA ASN A 271 -13.03 1.34 4.17
C ASN A 271 -11.94 2.39 4.44
N SER A 272 -12.25 3.67 4.21
CA SER A 272 -11.33 4.78 4.48
C SER A 272 -10.89 4.84 5.95
N VAL A 273 -11.72 4.37 6.90
CA VAL A 273 -11.39 4.34 8.33
C VAL A 273 -10.29 3.34 8.65
N GLU A 274 -10.40 2.12 8.12
CA GLU A 274 -9.37 1.09 8.26
C GLU A 274 -8.04 1.56 7.68
N GLN A 275 -8.09 2.25 6.54
CA GLN A 275 -6.90 2.82 5.91
C GLN A 275 -6.22 3.87 6.80
N VAL A 276 -7.00 4.78 7.39
CA VAL A 276 -6.50 5.80 8.33
C VAL A 276 -5.85 5.16 9.56
N ILE A 277 -6.49 4.15 10.14
CA ILE A 277 -5.95 3.45 11.32
C ILE A 277 -4.68 2.68 10.95
N ALA A 278 -4.67 2.00 9.80
CA ALA A 278 -3.52 1.24 9.36
C ALA A 278 -2.29 2.13 9.16
N ILE A 279 -2.46 3.29 8.51
CA ILE A 279 -1.35 4.23 8.32
C ILE A 279 -0.93 4.91 9.64
N ASP A 280 -1.86 5.24 10.54
CA ASP A 280 -1.53 5.76 11.88
C ASP A 280 -0.70 4.74 12.68
N GLU A 281 -1.10 3.46 12.67
CA GLU A 281 -0.36 2.39 13.36
C GLU A 281 1.05 2.21 12.80
N LEU A 282 1.20 2.23 11.48
CA LEU A 282 2.51 2.13 10.82
C LEU A 282 3.41 3.32 11.16
N VAL A 283 2.89 4.54 11.02
CA VAL A 283 3.63 5.78 11.32
C VAL A 283 4.00 5.84 12.80
N ARG A 284 3.07 5.53 13.70
CA ARG A 284 3.34 5.53 15.15
C ARG A 284 4.41 4.52 15.53
N THR A 285 4.41 3.34 14.93
CA THR A 285 5.35 2.27 15.27
C THR A 285 6.74 2.52 14.71
N ALA A 286 6.82 3.17 13.55
CA ALA A 286 8.09 3.31 12.82
C ALA A 286 8.66 4.74 12.85
N SER A 287 7.98 5.73 13.44
CA SER A 287 8.52 7.08 13.64
C SER A 287 9.29 7.20 14.97
N LYS A 288 10.37 7.99 14.98
CA LYS A 288 11.19 8.23 16.19
C LYS A 288 10.46 9.02 17.29
N GLU A 289 9.56 9.90 16.88
CA GLU A 289 8.94 10.90 17.76
C GLU A 289 7.48 10.59 18.09
N HIS A 290 7.06 9.32 18.03
CA HIS A 290 5.67 8.93 18.29
C HIS A 290 4.66 9.71 17.43
N THR A 291 5.03 9.96 16.17
CA THR A 291 4.17 10.70 15.23
C THR A 291 2.84 9.97 15.06
N ARG A 292 1.76 10.76 15.01
CA ARG A 292 0.39 10.29 14.78
C ARG A 292 -0.15 10.91 13.50
N ILE A 293 -1.19 10.31 12.95
CA ILE A 293 -1.89 10.77 11.76
C ILE A 293 -3.24 11.37 12.17
N HIS A 294 -3.33 12.69 12.08
CA HIS A 294 -4.62 13.35 12.08
C HIS A 294 -5.31 13.11 10.73
N PHE A 295 -6.61 12.91 10.75
CA PHE A 295 -7.41 12.78 9.54
C PHE A 295 -8.60 13.75 9.49
N GLU A 296 -8.90 14.19 8.27
CA GLU A 296 -10.09 14.94 7.92
C GLU A 296 -10.76 14.28 6.73
N TYR A 297 -12.09 14.30 6.72
CA TYR A 297 -12.87 13.81 5.59
C TYR A 297 -13.70 14.96 5.02
N LYS A 298 -13.69 15.08 3.70
CA LYS A 298 -14.48 16.07 3.00
C LYS A 298 -15.27 15.41 1.88
N GLN A 299 -16.56 15.73 1.84
CA GLN A 299 -17.46 15.34 0.76
C GLN A 299 -17.41 16.39 -0.36
N PRO A 300 -17.65 16.00 -1.62
CA PRO A 300 -17.86 16.94 -2.70
C PRO A 300 -19.00 17.94 -2.39
N PRO A 301 -18.94 19.17 -2.91
CA PRO A 301 -17.91 19.68 -3.81
C PRO A 301 -16.61 20.03 -3.06
N LEU A 302 -15.49 19.48 -3.53
CA LEU A 302 -14.16 19.85 -3.05
C LEU A 302 -13.72 21.12 -3.76
N SER A 303 -13.16 22.03 -2.98
CA SER A 303 -12.59 23.29 -3.44
C SER A 303 -11.13 23.12 -3.82
N ARG A 304 -10.60 24.04 -4.63
CA ARG A 304 -9.18 24.08 -4.95
C ARG A 304 -8.28 24.21 -3.71
N SER A 305 -8.72 24.94 -2.69
CA SER A 305 -7.98 25.06 -1.42
C SER A 305 -7.80 23.72 -0.71
N ASP A 306 -8.72 22.77 -0.87
CA ASP A 306 -8.59 21.45 -0.22
C ASP A 306 -7.37 20.70 -0.78
N PHE A 307 -7.18 20.74 -2.09
CA PHE A 307 -6.04 20.11 -2.76
C PHE A 307 -4.73 20.88 -2.56
N LEU A 308 -4.78 22.21 -2.50
CA LEU A 308 -3.63 23.03 -2.13
C LEU A 308 -3.20 22.81 -0.68
N ASN A 309 -4.13 22.50 0.23
CA ASN A 309 -3.80 22.21 1.61
C ASN A 309 -3.11 20.85 1.75
N ILE A 310 -3.50 19.84 0.96
CA ILE A 310 -2.72 18.60 0.80
C ILE A 310 -1.33 18.92 0.27
N SER A 311 -1.19 20.02 -0.47
CA SER A 311 0.04 20.68 -0.95
C SER A 311 1.12 21.02 0.09
N ARG A 312 0.92 20.80 1.39
CA ARG A 312 1.81 21.32 2.45
C ARG A 312 2.47 20.21 3.26
N ASN A 313 3.69 20.44 3.74
CA ASN A 313 4.37 19.55 4.71
C ASN A 313 4.36 18.06 4.29
N TYR A 314 4.25 17.16 5.26
CA TYR A 314 4.00 15.73 5.02
C TYR A 314 2.52 15.39 4.77
N ARG A 315 1.65 16.36 4.50
CA ARG A 315 0.24 16.05 4.27
C ARG A 315 0.07 15.22 3.00
N ALA A 316 -0.90 14.32 3.03
CA ALA A 316 -1.30 13.51 1.90
C ALA A 316 -2.83 13.44 1.81
N GLY A 317 -3.36 13.16 0.63
CA GLY A 317 -4.79 12.98 0.41
C GLY A 317 -5.08 11.64 -0.23
N ILE A 318 -6.06 10.90 0.28
CA ILE A 318 -6.63 9.74 -0.41
C ILE A 318 -7.97 10.16 -0.98
N LEU A 319 -8.09 10.13 -2.29
CA LEU A 319 -9.35 10.40 -2.98
C LEU A 319 -10.07 9.09 -3.22
N THR A 320 -11.27 8.96 -2.66
CA THR A 320 -12.19 7.88 -3.01
C THR A 320 -12.96 8.30 -4.25
N VAL A 321 -12.90 7.47 -5.29
CA VAL A 321 -13.46 7.76 -6.60
C VAL A 321 -14.22 6.56 -7.16
N ARG A 322 -15.00 6.79 -8.21
CA ARG A 322 -15.54 5.75 -9.08
C ARG A 322 -15.06 6.00 -10.50
N PRO A 323 -14.24 5.12 -11.09
CA PRO A 323 -13.76 5.33 -12.43
C PRO A 323 -14.87 5.07 -13.44
N LYS A 324 -14.94 5.92 -14.45
CA LYS A 324 -15.78 5.77 -15.62
C LYS A 324 -15.00 5.04 -16.70
N ASP A 325 -15.48 3.87 -17.08
CA ASP A 325 -14.86 3.07 -18.15
C ASP A 325 -14.86 3.85 -19.49
N PRO A 326 -13.72 4.00 -20.18
CA PRO A 326 -13.61 4.83 -21.37
C PRO A 326 -14.35 4.23 -22.57
N THR A 327 -14.51 2.91 -22.62
CA THR A 327 -15.15 2.21 -23.74
C THR A 327 -16.67 2.17 -23.57
N THR A 328 -17.13 1.83 -22.36
CA THR A 328 -18.56 1.61 -22.09
C THR A 328 -19.24 2.83 -21.47
N GLY A 329 -18.48 3.77 -20.92
CA GLY A 329 -18.99 4.92 -20.19
C GLY A 329 -19.58 4.59 -18.82
N LEU A 330 -19.54 3.32 -18.39
CA LEU A 330 -20.14 2.86 -17.15
C LEU A 330 -19.26 3.16 -15.93
N LEU A 331 -19.88 3.50 -14.81
CA LEU A 331 -19.20 3.67 -13.53
C LEU A 331 -18.90 2.32 -12.90
N ARG A 332 -17.62 2.09 -12.59
CA ARG A 332 -17.17 0.89 -11.88
C ARG A 332 -17.29 1.07 -10.35
N GLY A 333 -16.80 0.07 -9.62
CA GLY A 333 -16.73 0.08 -8.16
C GLY A 333 -15.86 1.21 -7.60
N TYR A 334 -15.90 1.39 -6.29
CA TYR A 334 -15.07 2.38 -5.61
C TYR A 334 -13.59 2.05 -5.75
N HIS A 335 -12.78 3.10 -5.86
CA HIS A 335 -11.35 3.03 -6.00
C HIS A 335 -10.69 4.12 -5.15
N ALA A 336 -9.49 3.84 -4.64
CA ALA A 336 -8.71 4.79 -3.86
C ALA A 336 -7.48 5.21 -4.67
N VAL A 337 -7.29 6.52 -4.81
CA VAL A 337 -6.10 7.10 -5.47
C VAL A 337 -5.42 8.08 -4.52
N LEU A 338 -4.09 8.17 -4.61
CA LEU A 338 -3.31 9.06 -3.76
C LEU A 338 -3.15 10.41 -4.45
N VAL A 339 -3.58 11.50 -3.82
CA VAL A 339 -3.36 12.87 -4.27
C VAL A 339 -1.94 13.29 -3.90
N ILE A 340 -1.12 13.52 -4.93
CA ILE A 340 0.29 13.86 -4.78
C ILE A 340 0.45 15.35 -4.56
N ARG A 341 -0.13 16.16 -5.46
CA ARG A 341 -0.01 17.61 -5.41
C ARG A 341 -1.13 18.28 -6.17
N SER A 342 -1.32 19.56 -5.87
CA SER A 342 -2.09 20.48 -6.68
C SER A 342 -1.35 21.80 -6.81
N ASP A 343 -1.53 22.48 -7.95
CA ASP A 343 -0.92 23.77 -8.21
C ASP A 343 -1.93 24.93 -8.13
N THR A 344 -1.40 26.14 -8.30
CA THR A 344 -2.19 27.36 -8.29
C THR A 344 -2.98 27.60 -9.59
N SER A 345 -2.99 26.67 -10.53
CA SER A 345 -3.92 26.67 -11.66
C SER A 345 -5.14 25.78 -11.38
N GLY A 346 -5.10 24.97 -10.31
CA GLY A 346 -6.10 23.96 -10.01
C GLY A 346 -5.83 22.62 -10.69
N LYS A 347 -4.65 22.45 -11.30
CA LYS A 347 -4.19 21.14 -11.78
C LYS A 347 -3.88 20.27 -10.56
N ILE A 348 -4.31 19.01 -10.62
CA ILE A 348 -4.12 18.01 -9.59
C ILE A 348 -3.36 16.85 -10.20
N THR A 349 -2.42 16.30 -9.45
CA THR A 349 -1.69 15.08 -9.79
C THR A 349 -2.05 13.99 -8.80
N ILE A 350 -2.47 12.84 -9.30
CA ILE A 350 -2.76 11.64 -8.51
C ILE A 350 -1.86 10.48 -8.93
N ALA A 351 -1.50 9.60 -7.99
CA ALA A 351 -0.92 8.29 -8.27
C ALA A 351 -2.05 7.25 -8.36
N ASN A 352 -2.10 6.54 -9.48
CA ASN A 352 -3.12 5.54 -9.76
C ASN A 352 -2.59 4.43 -10.69
N TRP A 353 -2.86 3.16 -10.36
CA TRP A 353 -2.55 1.97 -11.19
C TRP A 353 -1.12 1.91 -11.77
N GLY A 354 -0.11 2.33 -11.02
CA GLY A 354 1.27 2.30 -11.49
C GLY A 354 1.71 3.55 -12.27
N ASP A 355 0.82 4.51 -12.48
CA ASP A 355 1.08 5.72 -13.27
C ASP A 355 0.62 6.99 -12.54
N PHE A 356 0.99 8.15 -13.09
CA PHE A 356 0.53 9.45 -12.63
C PHE A 356 -0.54 10.00 -13.58
N SER A 357 -1.67 10.41 -13.00
CA SER A 357 -2.70 11.13 -13.72
C SER A 357 -2.67 12.60 -13.36
N HIS A 358 -2.64 13.44 -14.38
CA HIS A 358 -2.71 14.88 -14.26
C HIS A 358 -4.06 15.35 -14.77
N GLY A 359 -4.72 16.27 -14.07
CA GLY A 359 -6.05 16.69 -14.49
C GLY A 359 -6.63 17.80 -13.62
N ARG A 360 -7.93 18.02 -13.75
CA ARG A 360 -8.66 19.06 -13.01
C ARG A 360 -9.96 18.54 -12.45
N ILE A 361 -10.44 19.22 -11.43
CA ILE A 361 -11.74 18.94 -10.84
C ILE A 361 -12.82 19.76 -11.55
N VAL A 362 -13.85 19.10 -12.05
CA VAL A 362 -14.95 19.70 -12.82
C VAL A 362 -16.29 19.25 -12.23
N ASN A 363 -17.23 20.18 -12.12
CA ASN A 363 -18.60 19.86 -11.73
C ASN A 363 -19.44 19.56 -12.98
N ARG A 364 -20.10 18.40 -13.01
CA ARG A 364 -21.00 17.96 -14.09
C ARG A 364 -22.23 17.30 -13.47
N GLN A 365 -23.42 17.79 -13.83
CA GLN A 365 -24.70 17.21 -13.38
C GLN A 365 -24.80 17.05 -11.85
N GLY A 366 -24.38 18.08 -11.10
CA GLY A 366 -24.38 18.06 -9.62
C GLY A 366 -23.33 17.14 -8.97
N LYS A 367 -22.49 16.46 -9.77
CA LYS A 367 -21.39 15.63 -9.29
C LYS A 367 -20.05 16.27 -9.61
N GLN A 368 -19.05 15.91 -8.83
CA GLN A 368 -17.69 16.38 -9.04
C GLN A 368 -16.84 15.26 -9.66
N TRP A 369 -16.02 15.61 -10.64
CA TRP A 369 -15.21 14.69 -11.42
C TRP A 369 -13.76 15.16 -11.47
N PHE A 370 -12.82 14.24 -11.33
CA PHE A 370 -11.46 14.45 -11.79
C PHE A 370 -11.41 14.04 -13.26
N VAL A 371 -11.08 15.00 -14.12
CA VAL A 371 -10.96 14.83 -15.57
C VAL A 371 -9.47 14.89 -15.90
N PRO A 372 -8.85 13.78 -16.34
CA PRO A 372 -7.44 13.78 -16.72
C PRO A 372 -7.20 14.63 -17.97
N ASP A 373 -6.00 15.19 -18.08
CA ASP A 373 -5.51 15.88 -19.27
C ASP A 373 -5.29 14.89 -20.42
N ASP A 374 -4.91 13.65 -20.10
CA ASP A 374 -4.77 12.54 -21.04
C ASP A 374 -6.10 11.78 -21.16
N ALA A 375 -6.67 11.76 -22.37
CA ALA A 375 -7.93 11.09 -22.67
C ALA A 375 -7.85 9.55 -22.60
N ALA A 376 -6.64 8.96 -22.61
CA ALA A 376 -6.46 7.53 -22.39
C ALA A 376 -6.67 7.12 -20.92
N GLN A 377 -6.60 8.08 -20.00
CA GLN A 377 -6.81 7.84 -18.57
C GLN A 377 -8.30 7.95 -18.20
N TYR A 378 -8.70 7.23 -17.15
CA TYR A 378 -10.08 7.19 -16.70
C TYR A 378 -10.52 8.54 -16.10
N GLU A 379 -11.69 9.04 -16.52
CA GLU A 379 -12.40 10.05 -15.72
C GLU A 379 -12.86 9.42 -14.40
N LEU A 380 -12.68 10.15 -13.30
CA LEU A 380 -12.96 9.63 -11.96
C LEU A 380 -14.04 10.47 -11.29
N GLN A 381 -15.22 9.90 -11.04
CA GLN A 381 -16.23 10.57 -10.22
C GLN A 381 -15.69 10.65 -8.79
N VAL A 382 -15.63 11.85 -8.23
CA VAL A 382 -15.12 12.08 -6.87
C VAL A 382 -16.23 11.82 -5.87
N GLU A 383 -15.94 10.96 -4.90
CA GLU A 383 -16.90 10.57 -3.85
C GLU A 383 -16.47 11.14 -2.51
N ARG A 384 -15.16 11.20 -2.23
CA ARG A 384 -14.64 11.73 -0.96
C ARG A 384 -13.16 12.06 -1.06
N LEU A 385 -12.71 13.05 -0.29
CA LEU A 385 -11.31 13.25 0.04
C LEU A 385 -11.05 12.95 1.52
N THR A 386 -10.02 12.14 1.79
CA THR A 386 -9.47 11.89 3.13
C THR A 386 -8.10 12.56 3.22
N THR A 387 -7.97 13.63 3.99
CA THR A 387 -6.69 14.28 4.25
C THR A 387 -6.01 13.60 5.43
N LEU A 388 -4.71 13.33 5.31
CA LEU A 388 -3.85 12.75 6.32
C LEU A 388 -2.78 13.78 6.70
N ILE A 389 -2.67 14.10 7.98
CA ILE A 389 -1.81 15.16 8.51
C ILE A 389 -0.94 14.58 9.62
N PRO A 390 0.33 14.25 9.35
CA PRO A 390 1.24 13.79 10.39
C PRO A 390 1.54 14.89 11.41
N PHE A 391 1.51 14.54 12.71
CA PHE A 391 1.81 15.46 13.80
C PHE A 391 2.50 14.75 14.97
N THR A 392 3.28 15.48 15.76
CA THR A 392 3.82 15.01 17.04
C THR A 392 2.87 15.45 18.16
N PRO A 393 2.27 14.50 18.92
CA PRO A 393 1.46 14.86 20.08
C PRO A 393 2.28 15.56 21.17
N THR A 394 1.68 16.54 21.84
CA THR A 394 2.24 17.14 23.07
C THR A 394 1.49 16.58 24.28
N SER A 395 2.25 16.10 25.28
CA SER A 395 1.73 15.52 26.53
C SER A 395 1.03 16.54 27.41
#